data_AF-K8WMV2-F1
#
_entry.id   AF-K8WMV2-F1
#
_cell.length_a   1.000
_cell.length_b   1.000
_cell.length_c   1.000
_cell.angle_alpha   90.00
_cell.angle_beta   90.00
_cell.angle_gamma   90.00
#
_symmetry.space_group_name_H-M   'P 1'
#
loop_
_entity.id
_entity.type
_entity.pdbx_description
1 polymer ?
#
loop_
_entity_poly.entity_id
_entity_poly.type
_entity_poly.pdbx_seq_one_letter_code
_entity_poly.pdbx_strand_id
1 'polypeptide(L)' 'MAYNPNFKPVMLTLEQMERIKALQEVERTKSPLKLAPTLNAIARSLVDNALNQMEKQA' A
#
# COMPACT_ATOMS: atom_id res chain seq x y z
N MET A 1 14.76 -5.61 6.72
CA MET A 1 13.69 -4.61 6.90
C MET A 1 14.16 -3.66 7.98
N ALA A 2 14.22 -2.35 7.73
CA ALA A 2 14.60 -1.40 8.77
C ALA A 2 13.52 -1.38 9.85
N TYR A 3 13.87 -1.78 11.06
CA TYR A 3 12.97 -1.72 12.21
C TYR A 3 12.64 -0.25 12.49
N ASN A 4 11.37 0.13 12.33
CA ASN A 4 10.86 1.42 12.77
C ASN A 4 9.86 1.13 13.90
N PRO A 5 10.11 1.60 15.13
CA PRO A 5 9.27 1.31 16.29
C PRO A 5 7.83 1.83 16.14
N ASN A 6 7.57 2.73 15.19
CA ASN A 6 6.26 3.28 14.91
C ASN A 6 5.42 2.43 13.93
N PHE A 7 5.98 1.37 13.35
CA PHE A 7 5.25 0.51 12.41
C PHE A 7 5.09 -0.89 12.98
N LYS A 8 3.83 -1.25 13.26
CA LYS A 8 3.45 -2.64 13.58
C LYS A 8 3.07 -3.36 12.28
N PRO A 9 3.68 -4.52 11.96
CA PRO A 9 3.31 -5.27 10.77
C PRO A 9 1.90 -5.86 10.91
N VAL A 10 1.15 -5.85 9.81
CA VAL A 10 -0.14 -6.52 9.68
C VAL A 10 0.02 -7.65 8.65
N MET A 11 -0.49 -8.84 8.97
CA MET A 11 -0.46 -9.97 8.05
C MET A 11 -1.49 -9.76 6.94
N LEU A 12 -1.05 -9.95 5.71
CA LEU A 12 -1.90 -9.93 4.52
C LEU A 12 -2.00 -11.34 3.94
N THR A 13 -3.12 -11.64 3.31
CA THR A 13 -3.26 -12.87 2.53
C THR A 13 -2.37 -12.81 1.29
N LEU A 14 -2.04 -13.97 0.72
CA LEU A 14 -1.30 -14.05 -0.54
C LEU A 14 -2.01 -13.29 -1.66
N GLU A 15 -3.34 -13.44 -1.75
CA GLU A 15 -4.14 -12.74 -2.76
C GLU A 15 -4.07 -11.22 -2.60
N GLN A 16 -4.14 -10.72 -1.36
CA GLN A 16 -3.98 -9.28 -1.09
C GLN A 16 -2.59 -8.79 -1.51
N MET A 17 -1.55 -9.56 -1.23
CA MET A 17 -0.18 -9.23 -1.65
C MET A 17 -0.01 -9.19 -3.17
N GLU A 18 -0.60 -10.13 -3.90
CA GLU A 18 -0.54 -10.12 -5.37
C GLU A 18 -1.27 -8.90 -5.97
N ARG A 19 -2.42 -8.52 -5.41
CA ARG A 19 -3.11 -7.29 -5.83
C ARG A 19 -2.27 -6.04 -5.57
N ILE A 20 -1.59 -5.96 -4.42
CA ILE A 20 -0.70 -4.82 -4.11
C ILE A 20 0.51 -4.76 -5.06
N LYS A 21 1.10 -5.91 -5.43
CA LYS A 21 2.18 -5.97 -6.43
C LYS A 21 1.69 -5.48 -7.80
N ALA A 22 0.50 -5.91 -8.23
CA ALA A 22 -0.07 -5.44 -9.50
C ALA A 22 -0.24 -3.91 -9.52
N LEU A 23 -0.68 -3.31 -8.41
CA LEU A 23 -0.75 -1.85 -8.28
C LEU A 23 0.64 -1.19 -8.37
N GLN A 24 1.65 -1.77 -7.75
CA GLN A 24 3.03 -1.26 -7.82
C GLN A 24 3.55 -1.22 -9.26
N GLU A 25 3.27 -2.26 -10.05
CA GLU A 25 3.66 -2.30 -11.47
C GLU A 25 2.92 -1.25 -12.30
N VAL A 26 1.64 -1.01 -12.03
CA VAL A 26 0.88 0.08 -12.66
C VAL A 26 1.46 1.46 -12.31
N GLU A 27 1.89 1.69 -11.07
CA GLU A 27 2.53 2.95 -10.69
C GLU A 27 3.92 3.11 -11.34
N ARG A 28 4.64 2.00 -11.52
CA ARG A 28 5.95 2.01 -12.19
C ARG A 28 5.85 2.49 -13.63
N THR A 29 4.80 2.11 -14.36
CA THR A 29 4.62 2.53 -15.77
C THR A 29 4.20 3.99 -15.90
N LYS A 30 3.58 4.58 -14.88
CA LYS A 30 3.20 6.01 -14.85
C LYS A 30 4.38 6.94 -14.60
N SER A 31 5.48 6.44 -14.03
CA SER A 31 6.66 7.24 -13.72
C SER A 31 7.63 7.31 -14.91
N PRO A 32 8.03 8.50 -15.38
CA PRO A 32 9.04 8.63 -16.44
C PRO A 32 10.42 8.08 -16.00
N LEU A 33 10.65 7.94 -14.70
CA LEU A 33 11.86 7.34 -14.13
C LEU A 33 11.66 5.87 -13.71
N LYS A 34 10.52 5.26 -14.04
CA LYS A 34 10.13 3.90 -13.62
C LYS A 34 10.22 3.70 -12.10
N LEU A 35 9.93 4.75 -11.34
CA LEU A 35 9.87 4.71 -9.89
C LEU A 35 8.44 4.36 -9.46
N ALA A 36 8.30 3.49 -8.46
CA ALA A 36 7.03 3.14 -7.87
C ALA A 36 7.12 3.24 -6.33
N PRO A 37 6.01 3.59 -5.64
CA PRO A 37 5.95 3.47 -4.20
C PRO A 37 6.19 2.03 -3.74
N THR A 38 6.69 1.84 -2.53
CA THR A 38 6.90 0.49 -1.97
C THR A 38 5.58 -0.21 -1.69
N LEU A 39 5.58 -1.55 -1.66
CA LEU A 39 4.39 -2.34 -1.27
C LEU A 39 3.80 -1.87 0.07
N ASN A 40 4.65 -1.56 1.05
CA ASN A 40 4.22 -1.04 2.35
C ASN A 40 3.59 0.37 2.26
N ALA A 41 4.04 1.22 1.34
CA ALA A 41 3.43 2.54 1.14
C ALA A 41 2.05 2.40 0.47
N ILE A 42 1.94 1.53 -0.53
CA ILE A 42 0.66 1.23 -1.20
C ILE A 42 -0.33 0.64 -0.20
N ALA A 43 0.07 -0.37 0.58
CA ALA A 43 -0.79 -0.99 1.58
C ALA A 43 -1.33 0.02 2.60
N ARG A 44 -0.46 0.90 3.13
CA ARG A 44 -0.86 1.96 4.06
C ARG A 44 -1.86 2.92 3.43
N SER A 45 -1.60 3.40 2.22
CA SER A 45 -2.52 4.29 1.52
C SER A 45 -3.89 3.65 1.28
N LEU A 46 -3.95 2.35 0.96
CA LEU A 46 -5.22 1.62 0.83
C LEU A 46 -5.99 1.58 2.15
N VAL A 47 -5.31 1.29 3.26
CA VAL A 47 -5.92 1.28 4.59
C VAL A 47 -6.39 2.67 4.99
N ASP A 48 -5.56 3.70 4.83
CA ASP A 48 -5.92 5.09 5.14
C ASP A 48 -7.14 5.54 4.35
N ASN A 49 -7.20 5.22 3.05
CA ASN A 49 -8.33 5.55 2.20
C ASN A 49 -9.62 4.83 2.64
N ALA A 50 -9.54 3.56 3.02
CA ALA A 50 -10.69 2.82 3.51
C ALA A 50 -11.21 3.40 4.84
N LEU A 51 -10.33 3.67 5.79
CA LEU A 51 -10.69 4.26 7.08
C LEU A 51 -11.31 5.66 6.92
N ASN A 52 -10.70 6.52 6.10
CA ASN A 52 -11.23 7.85 5.80
C ASN A 52 -12.62 7.81 5.12
N GLN A 53 -12.89 6.78 4.30
CA GLN A 53 -14.21 6.60 3.69
C GLN A 53 -15.26 6.18 4.72
N MET A 54 -14.89 5.35 5.70
CA MET A 54 -15.78 4.94 6.78
C MET A 54 -16.12 6.11 7.72
N GLU A 55 -15.14 6.96 8.04
CA GLU A 55 -15.37 8.15 8.88
C GLU A 55 -16.30 9.17 8.21
N LYS A 56 -16.22 9.33 6.90
CA LYS A 56 -17.12 10.24 6.14
C LYS A 56 -18.57 9.76 6.07
N GLN A 57 -18.83 8.49 6.40
CA GLN A 57 -20.16 7.88 6.39
C GLN A 57 -20.80 7.84 7.79
N ALA A 58 -20.05 8.22 8.83
CA ALA A 58 -20.51 8.32 10.22
C ALA A 58 -20.95 9.76 10.55
#